data_AF-A0A3E4YLI2-F1
#
_entry.id   AF-A0A3E4YLI2-F1
#
_cell.length_a   1.000
_cell.length_b   1.000
_cell.length_c   1.000
_cell.angle_alpha   90.00
_cell.angle_beta   90.00
_cell.angle_gamma   90.00
#
_symmetry.space_group_name_H-M   'P 1'
#
loop_
_entity.id
_entity.type
_entity.pdbx_description
1 polymer ?
#
loop_
_entity_poly.entity_id
_entity_poly.type
_entity_poly.pdbx_seq_one_letter_code
_entity_poly.pdbx_strand_id
1 'polypeptide(L)'
;MFTLSSIKIGMKYQNVRNEIIKSKNLIMRCLPASCNSNYNVVENLDTKEKVYILRDCDTGIITDVTTDYYKTIIMERKIGK
;
A
#
# COMPACT_ATOMS: atom_id res chain seq x y z
N MET A 1 -8.17 -16.35 -7.32
CA MET A 1 -7.01 -16.19 -6.41
C MET A 1 -6.67 -14.71 -6.40
N PHE A 2 -6.55 -14.10 -5.22
CA PHE A 2 -6.25 -12.66 -5.10
C PHE A 2 -4.78 -12.41 -5.47
N THR A 3 -4.51 -11.39 -6.28
CA THR A 3 -3.15 -11.04 -6.75
C THR A 3 -2.86 -9.57 -6.50
N LEU A 4 -1.59 -9.20 -6.38
CA LEU A 4 -1.19 -7.81 -6.18
C LEU A 4 -1.67 -6.89 -7.31
N SER A 5 -1.65 -7.38 -8.56
CA SER A 5 -2.16 -6.66 -9.75
C SER A 5 -3.67 -6.42 -9.75
N SER A 6 -4.43 -7.11 -8.90
CA SER A 6 -5.87 -6.91 -8.77
C SER A 6 -6.24 -5.70 -7.92
N ILE A 7 -5.30 -5.15 -7.14
CA ILE A 7 -5.49 -3.98 -6.30
C ILE A 7 -5.54 -2.73 -7.18
N LYS A 8 -6.62 -1.95 -7.06
CA LYS A 8 -6.83 -0.76 -7.90
C LYS A 8 -7.34 0.43 -7.10
N ILE A 9 -7.10 1.62 -7.65
CA ILE A 9 -7.69 2.88 -7.17
C ILE A 9 -9.21 2.76 -7.17
N GLY A 10 -9.86 3.34 -6.15
CA GLY A 10 -11.31 3.29 -5.96
C GLY A 10 -11.81 2.09 -5.13
N MET A 11 -10.98 1.08 -4.89
CA MET A 11 -11.34 -0.03 -4.02
C MET A 11 -11.36 0.39 -2.54
N LYS A 12 -12.26 -0.18 -1.74
CA LYS A 12 -12.20 -0.05 -0.28
C LYS A 12 -10.99 -0.82 0.25
N TYR A 13 -10.12 -0.11 0.97
CA TYR A 13 -8.94 -0.68 1.63
C TYR A 13 -9.28 -1.90 2.48
N GLN A 14 -10.41 -1.87 3.21
CA GLN A 14 -10.85 -2.97 4.06
C GLN A 14 -11.13 -4.25 3.27
N ASN A 15 -11.68 -4.15 2.05
CA ASN A 15 -11.93 -5.32 1.21
C ASN A 15 -10.61 -5.96 0.76
N VAL A 16 -9.66 -5.13 0.32
CA VAL A 16 -8.30 -5.57 -0.05
C VAL A 16 -7.60 -6.23 1.14
N ARG A 17 -7.68 -5.61 2.33
CA ARG A 17 -7.12 -6.18 3.57
C ARG A 17 -7.73 -7.53 3.91
N ASN A 18 -9.05 -7.69 3.77
CA ASN A 18 -9.73 -8.95 4.05
C ASN A 18 -9.25 -10.07 3.11
N GLU A 19 -9.04 -9.78 1.82
CA GLU A 19 -8.50 -10.76 0.86
C GLU A 19 -7.04 -11.12 1.14
N ILE A 20 -6.23 -10.15 1.59
CA ILE A 20 -4.85 -10.41 2.03
C ILE A 20 -4.83 -11.34 3.26
N ILE A 21 -5.69 -11.11 4.27
CA ILE A 21 -5.76 -11.96 5.47
C ILE A 21 -6.14 -13.41 5.13
N LYS A 22 -6.99 -13.61 4.11
CA LYS A 22 -7.35 -14.96 3.62
C LYS A 22 -6.24 -15.61 2.80
N SER A 23 -5.27 -14.83 2.33
CA SER A 23 -4.17 -15.31 1.49
C SER A 23 -3.06 -15.92 2.34
N LYS A 24 -2.44 -17.01 1.88
CA LYS A 24 -1.37 -17.70 2.61
C LYS A 24 0.00 -17.02 2.46
N ASN A 25 0.22 -16.32 1.36
CA ASN A 25 1.51 -15.79 0.94
C ASN A 25 1.54 -14.27 0.82
N LEU A 26 0.44 -13.56 1.11
CA LEU A 26 0.40 -12.12 1.08
C LEU A 26 0.44 -11.57 2.50
N ILE A 27 1.28 -10.56 2.71
CA ILE A 27 1.32 -9.81 3.96
C ILE A 27 1.12 -8.33 3.71
N MET A 28 0.60 -7.63 4.72
CA MET A 28 0.40 -6.20 4.68
C MET A 28 1.01 -5.55 5.91
N ARG A 29 1.76 -4.47 5.71
CA ARG A 29 2.39 -3.71 6.81
C ARG A 29 2.46 -2.22 6.49
N CYS A 30 2.75 -1.40 7.50
CA CYS A 30 3.09 0.00 7.29
C CYS A 30 4.52 0.13 6.77
N LEU A 31 4.80 1.24 6.07
CA LEU A 31 6.18 1.64 5.81
C LEU A 31 6.91 1.99 7.12
N PRO A 32 8.26 1.95 7.13
CA PRO A 32 9.04 2.46 8.25
C PRO A 32 8.65 3.89 8.62
N ALA A 33 8.65 4.20 9.92
CA ALA A 33 8.29 5.54 10.40
C ALA A 33 9.18 6.64 9.80
N SER A 34 10.43 6.33 9.46
CA SER A 34 11.37 7.25 8.81
C SER A 34 10.95 7.68 7.40
N CYS A 35 10.03 6.95 6.76
CA CYS A 35 9.50 7.31 5.43
C CYS A 35 8.48 8.44 5.47
N ASN A 36 7.96 8.80 6.67
CA ASN A 36 6.96 9.84 6.87
C ASN A 36 5.81 9.80 5.83
N SER A 37 5.20 8.62 5.72
CA SER A 37 4.31 8.29 4.62
C SER A 37 3.16 7.41 5.09
N ASN A 38 1.96 7.70 4.55
CA ASN A 38 0.75 6.96 4.84
C ASN A 38 0.54 5.74 3.93
N TYR A 39 1.52 5.40 3.09
CA TYR A 39 1.42 4.18 2.28
C TYR A 39 1.56 2.93 3.15
N ASN A 40 0.74 1.94 2.85
CA ASN A 40 0.92 0.57 3.29
C ASN A 40 1.61 -0.24 2.19
N VAL A 41 2.43 -1.21 2.57
CA VAL A 41 3.02 -2.17 1.62
C VAL A 41 2.30 -3.49 1.74
N VAL A 42 1.94 -4.04 0.58
CA VAL A 42 1.47 -5.40 0.40
C VAL A 42 2.58 -6.18 -0.31
N GLU A 43 3.05 -7.25 0.29
CA GLU A 43 4.15 -8.06 -0.23
C GLU A 43 3.69 -9.50 -0.46
N ASN A 44 4.08 -10.05 -1.61
CA ASN A 44 4.02 -11.49 -1.86
C ASN A 44 5.30 -12.14 -1.34
N LEU A 45 5.17 -13.05 -0.37
CA LEU A 45 6.30 -13.70 0.27
C LEU A 45 7.03 -14.70 -0.63
N ASP A 46 6.34 -15.26 -1.63
CA ASP A 46 6.92 -16.24 -2.56
C ASP A 46 7.76 -15.53 -3.64
N THR A 47 7.22 -14.45 -4.22
CA THR A 47 7.86 -13.73 -5.35
C THR A 47 8.67 -12.50 -4.92
N LYS A 48 8.51 -12.05 -3.67
CA LYS A 48 9.04 -10.79 -3.13
C LYS A 48 8.52 -9.53 -3.82
N GLU A 49 7.51 -9.65 -4.67
CA GLU A 49 6.83 -8.51 -5.27
C GLU A 49 6.13 -7.66 -4.22
N LYS A 50 6.19 -6.34 -4.41
CA LYS A 50 5.62 -5.36 -3.50
C LYS A 50 4.75 -4.38 -4.26
N VAL A 51 3.60 -4.08 -3.68
CA VAL A 51 2.74 -2.97 -4.11
C VAL A 51 2.50 -2.09 -2.89
N TYR A 52 2.57 -0.79 -3.10
CA TYR A 52 2.33 0.22 -2.10
C TYR A 52 0.98 0.86 -2.37
N ILE A 53 0.18 0.98 -1.34
CA ILE A 53 -1.18 1.51 -1.43
C ILE A 53 -1.33 2.70 -0.51
N LEU A 54 -1.84 3.80 -1.07
CA LEU A 54 -2.30 4.94 -0.31
C LEU A 54 -3.83 4.89 -0.25
N ARG A 55 -4.38 5.20 0.91
CA ARG A 55 -5.82 5.36 1.09
C ARG A 55 -6.12 6.75 1.60
N ASP A 56 -7.30 7.23 1.25
CA ASP A 56 -7.95 8.32 1.95
C ASP A 56 -8.33 7.87 3.37
N CYS A 57 -7.97 8.68 4.37
CA CYS A 57 -8.15 8.30 5.78
C CYS A 57 -9.62 8.32 6.21
N ASP A 58 -10.44 9.20 5.63
CA ASP A 58 -11.83 9.40 6.03
C ASP A 58 -12.75 8.36 5.40
N THR A 59 -12.55 8.09 4.11
CA THR A 59 -13.38 7.17 3.32
C THR A 59 -12.84 5.75 3.27
N GLY A 60 -11.53 5.56 3.55
CA GLY A 60 -10.85 4.28 3.41
C GLY A 60 -10.73 3.80 1.96
N ILE A 61 -10.94 4.67 0.98
CA ILE A 61 -10.81 4.37 -0.44
C ILE A 61 -9.34 4.45 -0.84
N ILE A 62 -8.87 3.48 -1.62
CA ILE A 62 -7.52 3.50 -2.20
C ILE A 62 -7.43 4.62 -3.23
N THR A 63 -6.50 5.55 -3.01
CA THR A 63 -6.28 6.74 -3.84
C THR A 63 -5.02 6.66 -4.70
N ASP A 64 -4.03 5.84 -4.32
CA ASP A 64 -2.88 5.54 -5.16
C ASP A 64 -2.43 4.09 -4.98
N VAL A 65 -1.91 3.52 -6.06
CA VAL A 65 -1.29 2.19 -6.08
C VAL A 65 -0.02 2.30 -6.91
N THR A 66 1.12 1.95 -6.33
CA THR A 66 2.42 2.04 -7.00
C THR A 66 3.32 0.87 -6.66
N THR A 67 4.24 0.53 -7.54
CA THR A 67 5.36 -0.38 -7.27
C THR A 67 6.67 0.37 -6.99
N ASP A 68 6.69 1.68 -7.26
CA ASP A 68 7.85 2.54 -7.00
C ASP A 68 7.91 2.93 -5.51
N TYR A 69 8.88 2.36 -4.80
CA TYR A 69 9.17 2.67 -3.41
C TYR A 69 9.55 4.15 -3.20
N TYR A 70 10.29 4.77 -4.11
CA TYR A 70 10.75 6.15 -3.92
C TYR A 70 9.61 7.15 -3.99
N LYS A 71 8.58 6.89 -4.82
CA LYS A 71 7.33 7.67 -4.80
C LYS A 71 6.68 7.67 -3.41
N THR A 72 6.81 6.56 -2.66
CA THR A 72 6.16 6.43 -1.35
C THR A 72 6.85 7.16 -0.22
N ILE A 73 8.14 7.52 -0.35
CA ILE A 73 8.91 8.18 0.71
C ILE A 73 9.00 9.70 0.55
N ILE A 74 8.65 10.23 -0.63
CA ILE A 74 8.75 11.67 -0.96
C ILE A 74 7.36 12.31 -0.87
N MET A 75 6.76 12.37 0.32
CA MET A 75 5.58 13.22 0.55
C MET A 75 5.80 14.34 1.57
N GLU A 76 6.94 14.39 2.29
CA GLU A 76 7.28 15.52 3.17
C GLU A 76 8.75 15.94 3.11
N ARG A 77 9.15 16.57 2.01
CA ARG A 77 10.28 17.52 2.00
C ARG A 77 9.94 18.77 1.18
N LYS A 78 8.82 19.42 1.48
CA LYS A 78 8.77 20.90 1.36
C LYS A 78 9.34 21.46 2.66
N ILE A 79 10.67 21.46 2.75
CA ILE A 79 11.37 22.30 3.74
C ILE A 79 10.96 23.73 3.37
N GLY A 80 10.28 24.41 4.29
CA GLY A 80 9.86 25.79 4.12
C GLY A 80 11.04 26.65 3.68
N LYS A 81 10.82 27.45 2.64
CA LYS A 81 11.63 28.65 2.41
C LYS A 81 11.36 29.67 3.50
#